data_AF-A0A527A679-F1
#
_entry.id   AF-A0A527A679-F1
#
_cell.length_a   1.000
_cell.length_b   1.000
_cell.length_c   1.000
_cell.angle_alpha   90.00
_cell.angle_beta   90.00
_cell.angle_gamma   90.00
#
_symmetry.space_group_name_H-M   'P 1'
#
loop_
_entity.id
_entity.type
_entity.pdbx_description
1 polymer ?
#
loop_
_entity_poly.entity_id
_entity_poly.type
_entity_poly.pdbx_seq_one_letter_code
_entity_poly.pdbx_strand_id
1 'polypeptide(L)'
;MPDLIPEGHISVHSAFGSFELALWSGHSPTAELSNDIIYRGAHCAVADRFRVSVGRIEQLVAIEFLNAFKSGYLDAFVRPPNAILNFVVPADSWSAAAFPEKAFERPDIVYRHGGYWDELVGRTLFVRKTQFDSWLAARTEARNDPNGCSSPATQALVDHLLELAACGLIPSSEVEDVGKQWGLPVFASTPAPRDHEPLNLPGWTLCMAVSWIAWRDIDRVREVMDTFRSASLSWVACTRVLACNGGREPVEVNGETLESPKPINLSTLELTEHEGKHPPKLMSAKSAREQLWRGLAEGKLDASGVNSQGAVSWIGKHEWSRLELAADRQLHDYVVSSNDRSRPAYTEIAVCQASLLQNWSDLGLLKSACPLPYPDAALPIRPRRGKLQATRQAIAALYPDGLPSGLTAKERLDQINSWHRRQGNSQVALTTVLRAISAS
;
A
#
# COMPACT_ATOMS: atom_id res chain seq x y z
N MET A 1 37.94 18.81 30.51
CA MET A 1 38.31 18.95 29.09
C MET A 1 37.38 18.05 28.29
N PRO A 2 36.74 18.54 27.22
CA PRO A 2 35.94 17.68 26.35
C PRO A 2 36.81 16.54 25.81
N ASP A 3 36.27 15.32 25.77
CA ASP A 3 37.01 14.17 25.24
C ASP A 3 37.34 14.43 23.76
N LEU A 4 38.62 14.38 23.40
CA LEU A 4 39.04 14.50 22.01
C LEU A 4 38.61 13.24 21.24
N ILE A 5 37.63 13.40 20.37
CA ILE A 5 37.19 12.36 19.43
C ILE A 5 38.37 12.02 18.51
N PRO A 6 38.81 10.74 18.44
CA PRO A 6 39.93 10.36 17.58
C PRO A 6 39.64 10.63 16.10
N GLU A 7 40.70 10.86 15.32
CA GLU A 7 40.58 10.97 13.86
C GLU A 7 39.89 9.73 13.27
N GLY A 8 39.06 9.94 12.24
CA GLY A 8 38.26 8.88 11.61
C GLY A 8 37.02 8.43 12.40
N HIS A 9 36.67 9.11 13.50
CA HIS A 9 35.46 8.86 14.28
C HIS A 9 34.52 10.07 14.25
N ILE A 10 33.25 9.82 14.55
CA ILE A 10 32.23 10.85 14.76
C ILE A 10 31.54 10.60 16.10
N SER A 11 31.05 11.64 16.77
CA SER A 11 30.27 11.45 17.99
C SER A 11 28.99 10.66 17.65
N VAL A 12 28.52 9.83 18.58
CA VAL A 12 27.26 9.10 18.40
C VAL A 12 26.08 10.09 18.27
N HIS A 13 26.16 11.25 18.90
CA HIS A 13 25.20 12.35 18.72
C HIS A 13 25.16 12.87 17.27
N SER A 14 26.31 13.19 16.68
CA SER A 14 26.37 13.61 15.27
C SER A 14 26.00 12.49 14.30
N ALA A 15 26.31 11.24 14.65
CA ALA A 15 25.87 10.06 13.89
C ALA A 15 24.33 9.93 13.91
N PHE A 16 23.69 10.11 15.07
CA PHE A 16 22.23 10.10 15.18
C PHE A 16 21.58 11.18 14.32
N GLY A 17 22.05 12.44 14.40
CA GLY A 17 21.54 13.51 13.55
C GLY A 17 21.73 13.24 12.05
N SER A 18 22.85 12.63 11.66
CA SER A 18 23.09 12.22 10.26
C SER A 18 22.15 11.09 9.84
N PHE A 19 21.85 10.16 10.74
CA PHE A 19 20.89 9.08 10.52
C PHE A 19 19.47 9.63 10.34
N GLU A 20 19.01 10.54 11.20
CA GLU A 20 17.69 11.17 11.08
C GLU A 20 17.54 11.91 9.74
N LEU A 21 18.52 12.74 9.38
CA LEU A 21 18.50 13.46 8.11
C LEU A 21 18.47 12.49 6.92
N ALA A 22 19.29 11.44 6.92
CA ALA A 22 19.28 10.46 5.84
C ALA A 22 17.97 9.65 5.79
N LEU A 23 17.35 9.37 6.94
CA LEU A 23 16.08 8.67 7.03
C LEU A 23 14.92 9.48 6.42
N TRP A 24 15.04 10.81 6.36
CA TRP A 24 13.98 11.70 5.86
C TRP A 24 14.45 12.64 4.75
N SER A 25 15.45 12.23 3.97
CA SER A 25 15.91 12.98 2.78
C SER A 25 16.36 14.42 3.08
N GLY A 26 16.94 14.65 4.26
CA GLY A 26 17.42 15.95 4.74
C GLY A 26 16.44 16.70 5.64
N HIS A 27 15.28 16.12 5.94
CA HIS A 27 14.24 16.74 6.76
C HIS A 27 14.21 16.23 8.20
N SER A 28 13.44 16.90 9.06
CA SER A 28 13.13 16.46 10.41
C SER A 28 11.60 16.46 10.61
N PRO A 29 10.90 15.41 10.14
CA PRO A 29 9.44 15.35 10.17
C PRO A 29 8.86 15.59 11.55
N THR A 30 9.48 15.06 12.61
CA THR A 30 8.98 15.20 13.98
C THR A 30 9.08 16.63 14.49
N ALA A 31 10.16 17.35 14.17
CA ALA A 31 10.31 18.76 14.50
C ALA A 31 9.37 19.65 13.68
N GLU A 32 9.25 19.37 12.37
CA GLU A 32 8.34 20.07 11.45
C GLU A 32 6.87 19.91 11.90
N LEU A 33 6.42 18.66 12.16
CA LEU A 33 5.06 18.35 12.60
C LEU A 33 4.73 18.91 14.00
N SER A 34 5.68 18.86 14.93
CA SER A 34 5.46 19.38 16.28
C SER A 34 5.11 20.87 16.28
N ASN A 35 5.72 21.63 15.36
CA ASN A 35 5.40 23.04 15.17
C ASN A 35 4.02 23.21 14.52
N ASP A 36 3.73 22.45 13.46
CA ASP A 36 2.51 22.61 12.66
C ASP A 36 1.21 22.23 13.39
N ILE A 37 1.24 21.19 14.24
CA ILE A 37 0.06 20.74 15.01
C ILE A 37 -0.52 21.86 15.89
N ILE A 38 0.29 22.86 16.26
CA ILE A 38 -0.14 23.99 17.09
C ILE A 38 -0.92 25.04 16.27
N TYR A 39 -0.62 25.20 14.98
CA TYR A 39 -1.09 26.35 14.20
C TYR A 39 -2.43 26.14 13.49
N ARG A 40 -2.85 24.90 13.24
CA ARG A 40 -3.98 24.61 12.34
C ARG A 40 -5.38 24.70 12.95
N GLY A 41 -5.52 25.35 14.12
CA GLY A 41 -6.83 25.54 14.78
C GLY A 41 -7.52 24.24 15.21
N ALA A 42 -6.75 23.15 15.35
CA ALA A 42 -7.26 21.86 15.82
C ALA A 42 -7.82 21.98 17.25
N HIS A 43 -8.87 21.24 17.57
CA HIS A 43 -9.34 21.09 18.94
C HIS A 43 -8.19 20.55 19.82
N CYS A 44 -7.96 21.11 21.02
CA CYS A 44 -6.79 20.81 21.84
C CYS A 44 -6.59 19.31 22.11
N ALA A 45 -7.69 18.58 22.39
CA ALA A 45 -7.65 17.14 22.60
C ALA A 45 -7.17 16.35 21.37
N VAL A 46 -7.48 16.84 20.16
CA VAL A 46 -7.01 16.24 18.91
C VAL A 46 -5.52 16.53 18.73
N ALA A 47 -5.09 17.77 18.97
CA ALA A 47 -3.68 18.16 18.92
C ALA A 47 -2.80 17.35 19.89
N ASP A 48 -3.28 17.11 21.12
CA ASP A 48 -2.53 16.33 22.13
C ASP A 48 -2.34 14.87 21.71
N ARG A 49 -3.35 14.24 21.10
CA ARG A 49 -3.23 12.89 20.54
C ARG A 49 -2.14 12.83 19.47
N PHE A 50 -2.06 13.83 18.60
CA PHE A 50 -1.03 13.90 17.57
C PHE A 50 0.36 14.18 18.14
N ARG A 51 0.51 15.01 19.17
CA ARG A 51 1.79 15.20 19.89
C ARG A 51 2.32 13.89 20.46
N VAL A 52 1.45 13.09 21.09
CA VAL A 52 1.83 11.75 21.60
C VAL A 52 2.28 10.85 20.45
N SER A 53 1.61 10.91 19.30
CA SER A 53 2.00 10.16 18.11
C SER A 53 3.36 10.61 17.56
N VAL A 54 3.68 11.90 17.55
CA VAL A 54 5.00 12.42 17.13
C VAL A 54 6.09 11.92 18.07
N GLY A 55 5.89 12.02 19.39
CA GLY A 55 6.85 11.48 20.37
C GLY A 55 7.08 9.99 20.23
N ARG A 56 6.05 9.21 19.82
CA ARG A 56 6.21 7.79 19.48
C ARG A 56 7.10 7.59 18.25
N ILE A 57 6.98 8.43 17.22
CA ILE A 57 7.84 8.36 16.02
C ILE A 57 9.29 8.64 16.42
N GLU A 58 9.56 9.69 17.20
CA GLU A 58 10.90 10.00 17.73
C GLU A 58 11.50 8.85 18.53
N GLN A 59 10.68 8.17 19.33
CA GLN A 59 11.09 6.99 20.08
C GLN A 59 11.44 5.82 19.13
N LEU A 60 10.65 5.59 18.08
CA LEU A 60 10.92 4.52 17.11
C LEU A 60 12.18 4.77 16.30
N VAL A 61 12.42 6.01 15.86
CA VAL A 61 13.66 6.42 15.17
C VAL A 61 14.88 6.15 16.06
N ALA A 62 14.80 6.56 17.33
CA ALA A 62 15.82 6.28 18.33
C ALA A 62 16.06 4.78 18.55
N ILE A 63 14.99 3.98 18.67
CA ILE A 63 15.10 2.52 18.84
C ILE A 63 15.77 1.89 17.62
N GLU A 64 15.43 2.33 16.41
CA GLU A 64 16.04 1.83 15.17
C GLU A 64 17.55 2.10 15.14
N PHE A 65 17.98 3.31 15.50
CA PHE A 65 19.39 3.66 15.61
C PHE A 65 20.11 2.83 16.69
N LEU A 66 19.51 2.71 17.88
CA LEU A 66 20.04 1.90 18.99
C LEU A 66 20.20 0.42 18.63
N ASN A 67 19.26 -0.12 17.85
CA ASN A 67 19.30 -1.52 17.43
C ASN A 67 20.54 -1.83 16.60
N ALA A 68 21.14 -0.86 15.91
CA ALA A 68 22.40 -1.05 15.19
C ALA A 68 23.56 -1.38 16.13
N PHE A 69 23.62 -0.76 17.31
CA PHE A 69 24.62 -1.07 18.33
C PHE A 69 24.30 -2.37 19.08
N LYS A 70 23.03 -2.59 19.46
CA LYS A 70 22.59 -3.82 20.15
C LYS A 70 22.86 -5.09 19.35
N SER A 71 22.75 -5.01 18.04
CA SER A 71 22.99 -6.15 17.13
C SER A 71 24.44 -6.25 16.65
N GLY A 72 25.32 -5.33 17.08
CA GLY A 72 26.74 -5.35 16.71
C GLY A 72 27.04 -4.89 15.28
N TYR A 73 26.11 -4.25 14.58
CA TYR A 73 26.42 -3.63 13.27
C TYR A 73 27.31 -2.39 13.45
N LEU A 74 27.10 -1.64 14.53
CA LEU A 74 27.91 -0.49 14.90
C LEU A 74 28.60 -0.73 16.25
N ASP A 75 29.89 -0.43 16.31
CA ASP A 75 30.63 -0.39 17.57
C ASP A 75 30.67 1.04 18.09
N ALA A 76 30.25 1.23 19.33
CA ALA A 76 30.43 2.48 20.04
C ALA A 76 31.66 2.42 20.93
N PHE A 77 32.39 3.51 20.95
CA PHE A 77 33.62 3.67 21.71
C PHE A 77 33.47 4.80 22.71
N VAL A 78 34.16 4.67 23.83
CA VAL A 78 34.29 5.69 24.86
C VAL A 78 35.73 5.74 25.34
N ARG A 79 36.20 6.91 25.78
CA ARG A 79 37.51 7.05 26.42
C ARG A 79 37.32 7.35 27.91
N PRO A 80 37.59 6.40 28.81
CA PRO A 80 37.50 6.63 30.24
C PRO A 80 38.46 7.75 30.73
N PRO A 81 38.19 8.33 31.91
CA PRO A 81 39.11 9.29 32.53
C PRO A 81 40.53 8.74 32.60
N ASN A 82 41.52 9.51 32.15
CA ASN A 82 42.95 9.17 32.22
C ASN A 82 43.37 7.92 31.42
N ALA A 83 42.47 7.34 30.61
CA ALA A 83 42.80 6.21 29.76
C ALA A 83 43.44 6.67 28.45
N ILE A 84 44.48 5.93 28.02
CA ILE A 84 45.15 6.12 26.73
C ILE A 84 44.38 5.38 25.61
N LEU A 85 43.69 4.30 25.97
CA LEU A 85 42.98 3.43 25.04
C LEU A 85 41.47 3.72 25.04
N ASN A 86 40.85 3.51 23.89
CA ASN A 86 39.41 3.56 23.73
C ASN A 86 38.81 2.20 24.10
N PHE A 87 37.66 2.20 24.76
CA PHE A 87 36.93 1.01 25.15
C PHE A 87 35.68 0.87 24.29
N VAL A 88 35.39 -0.34 23.85
CA VAL A 88 34.12 -0.67 23.16
C VAL A 88 33.04 -0.80 24.21
N VAL A 89 31.92 -0.11 24.02
CA VAL A 89 30.73 -0.26 24.84
C VAL A 89 30.09 -1.62 24.52
N PRO A 90 29.93 -2.53 25.48
CA PRO A 90 29.35 -3.85 25.23
C PRO A 90 27.93 -3.77 24.62
N ALA A 91 27.63 -4.64 23.66
CA ALA A 91 26.35 -4.63 22.94
C ALA A 91 25.12 -4.83 23.87
N ASP A 92 25.27 -5.65 24.90
CA ASP A 92 24.25 -5.91 25.93
C ASP A 92 23.96 -4.69 26.81
N SER A 93 24.97 -3.84 27.04
CA SER A 93 24.84 -2.61 27.83
C SER A 93 23.88 -1.59 27.19
N TRP A 94 23.69 -1.64 25.86
CA TRP A 94 22.72 -0.81 25.14
C TRP A 94 21.27 -1.15 25.46
N SER A 95 20.99 -2.33 26.01
CA SER A 95 19.63 -2.67 26.46
C SER A 95 19.23 -1.89 27.71
N ALA A 96 20.20 -1.61 28.60
CA ALA A 96 20.00 -0.78 29.79
C ALA A 96 19.97 0.72 29.47
N ALA A 97 20.56 1.15 28.35
CA ALA A 97 20.61 2.55 27.91
C ALA A 97 19.27 3.10 27.36
N ALA A 98 18.17 2.34 27.47
CA ALA A 98 16.91 2.67 26.81
C ALA A 98 16.00 3.63 27.62
N PHE A 99 16.34 4.05 28.84
CA PHE A 99 15.46 4.89 29.66
C PHE A 99 16.18 5.81 30.66
N PRO A 100 15.59 6.98 31.03
CA PRO A 100 14.54 7.74 30.33
C PRO A 100 15.09 8.76 29.31
N GLU A 101 16.37 9.12 29.39
CA GLU A 101 17.03 10.02 28.43
C GLU A 101 17.97 9.23 27.53
N LYS A 102 17.94 9.54 26.23
CA LYS A 102 18.70 8.77 25.24
C LYS A 102 20.15 9.26 25.25
N ALA A 103 21.10 8.39 25.57
CA ALA A 103 22.52 8.74 25.72
C ALA A 103 23.17 9.37 24.47
N PHE A 104 22.50 9.34 23.31
CA PHE A 104 22.94 9.92 22.05
C PHE A 104 22.23 11.23 21.66
N GLU A 105 21.22 11.67 22.42
CA GLU A 105 20.57 12.98 22.20
C GLU A 105 21.44 14.15 22.71
N ARG A 106 22.45 13.86 23.53
CA ARG A 106 23.42 14.84 24.01
C ARG A 106 24.84 14.51 23.56
N PRO A 107 25.73 15.50 23.44
CA PRO A 107 27.15 15.28 23.11
C PRO A 107 27.91 14.44 24.16
N ASP A 108 27.44 14.45 25.40
CA ASP A 108 28.02 13.78 26.56
C ASP A 108 26.97 12.98 27.35
N ILE A 109 27.42 11.93 28.03
CA ILE A 109 26.57 11.11 28.92
C ILE A 109 26.29 11.91 30.18
N VAL A 110 25.12 12.54 30.30
CA VAL A 110 24.84 13.45 31.43
C VAL A 110 24.25 12.73 32.65
N TYR A 111 23.74 11.51 32.48
CA TYR A 111 22.94 10.84 33.50
C TYR A 111 23.51 9.50 33.93
N ARG A 112 23.24 9.19 35.19
CA ARG A 112 23.49 7.86 35.77
C ARG A 112 22.40 6.91 35.29
N HIS A 113 22.67 6.17 34.22
CA HIS A 113 21.77 5.15 33.67
C HIS A 113 21.88 3.80 34.40
N GLY A 114 22.71 3.72 35.44
CA GLY A 114 22.96 2.51 36.23
C GLY A 114 24.00 1.59 35.61
N GLY A 115 24.63 0.79 36.48
CA GLY A 115 25.58 -0.25 36.09
C GLY A 115 26.77 0.31 35.30
N TYR A 116 27.02 -0.24 34.11
CA TYR A 116 28.14 0.14 33.25
C TYR A 116 28.15 1.64 32.88
N TRP A 117 26.97 2.26 32.75
CA TRP A 117 26.86 3.64 32.27
C TRP A 117 27.24 4.70 33.31
N ASP A 118 27.17 4.38 34.60
CA ASP A 118 27.48 5.33 35.68
C ASP A 118 28.97 5.73 35.68
N GLU A 119 29.84 4.83 35.23
CA GLU A 119 31.28 5.07 35.09
C GLU A 119 31.63 5.95 33.89
N LEU A 120 30.66 6.14 32.98
CA LEU A 120 30.84 6.88 31.73
C LEU A 120 30.22 8.27 31.75
N VAL A 121 29.67 8.73 32.88
CA VAL A 121 29.09 10.08 33.00
C VAL A 121 30.14 11.16 32.68
N GLY A 122 29.74 12.14 31.87
CA GLY A 122 30.56 13.23 31.35
C GLY A 122 31.41 12.86 30.14
N ARG A 123 31.26 11.63 29.60
CA ARG A 123 32.03 11.15 28.43
C ARG A 123 31.27 11.29 27.13
N THR A 124 32.01 11.48 26.04
CA THR A 124 31.46 11.50 24.68
C THR A 124 31.58 10.12 24.06
N LEU A 125 30.45 9.56 23.64
CA LEU A 125 30.40 8.35 22.81
C LEU A 125 30.76 8.69 21.37
N PHE A 126 31.53 7.83 20.71
CA PHE A 126 31.87 7.99 19.30
C PHE A 126 31.87 6.65 18.55
N VAL A 127 31.67 6.69 17.24
CA VAL A 127 31.64 5.53 16.33
C VAL A 127 32.64 5.74 15.21
N ARG A 128 33.18 4.65 14.64
CA ARG A 128 34.05 4.72 13.46
C ARG A 128 33.25 5.24 12.28
N LYS A 129 33.71 6.33 11.66
CA LYS A 129 32.97 6.99 10.58
C LYS A 129 32.72 6.06 9.39
N THR A 130 33.73 5.29 8.98
CA THR A 130 33.61 4.35 7.85
C THR A 130 32.57 3.24 8.08
N GLN A 131 32.45 2.75 9.32
CA GLN A 131 31.46 1.74 9.70
C GLN A 131 30.05 2.35 9.69
N PHE A 132 29.90 3.54 10.25
CA PHE A 132 28.65 4.29 10.24
C PHE A 132 28.18 4.63 8.83
N ASP A 133 29.05 5.20 7.99
CA ASP A 133 28.72 5.59 6.62
C ASP A 133 28.27 4.37 5.79
N SER A 134 28.94 3.22 5.93
CA SER A 134 28.56 1.97 5.26
C SER A 134 27.21 1.44 5.74
N TRP A 135 26.94 1.48 7.05
CA TRP A 135 25.66 1.06 7.61
C TRP A 135 24.52 1.99 7.16
N LEU A 136 24.78 3.30 7.16
CA LEU A 136 23.81 4.31 6.76
C LEU A 136 23.44 4.17 5.28
N ALA A 137 24.43 3.98 4.41
CA ALA A 137 24.20 3.75 2.98
C ALA A 137 23.30 2.52 2.74
N ALA A 138 23.59 1.39 3.42
CA ALA A 138 22.76 0.19 3.32
C ALA A 138 21.32 0.42 3.82
N ARG A 139 21.15 1.25 4.86
CA ARG A 139 19.81 1.63 5.36
C ARG A 139 19.05 2.51 4.39
N THR A 140 19.70 3.51 3.79
CA THR A 140 19.10 4.36 2.77
C THR A 140 18.72 3.54 1.53
N GLU A 141 19.55 2.59 1.11
CA GLU A 141 19.24 1.69 -0.01
C GLU A 141 18.03 0.80 0.30
N ALA A 142 17.98 0.17 1.48
CA ALA A 142 16.86 -0.67 1.89
C ALA A 142 15.54 0.11 1.98
N ARG A 143 15.60 1.38 2.40
CA ARG A 143 14.44 2.29 2.43
C ARG A 143 13.90 2.59 1.04
N ASN A 144 14.78 2.72 0.05
CA ASN A 144 14.41 3.05 -1.33
C ASN A 144 13.92 1.82 -2.13
N ASP A 145 14.01 0.61 -1.59
CA ASP A 145 13.46 -0.59 -2.22
C ASP A 145 11.93 -0.57 -2.12
N PRO A 146 11.19 -0.48 -3.25
CA PRO A 146 9.72 -0.50 -3.24
C PRO A 146 9.13 -1.82 -2.71
N ASN A 147 9.93 -2.89 -2.64
CA ASN A 147 9.54 -4.18 -2.07
C ASN A 147 10.08 -4.38 -0.64
N GLY A 148 10.89 -3.44 -0.15
CA GLY A 148 11.44 -3.49 1.20
C GLY A 148 10.35 -3.35 2.25
N CYS A 149 10.53 -4.00 3.41
CA CYS A 149 9.68 -3.70 4.56
C CYS A 149 10.01 -2.31 5.07
N SER A 150 9.04 -1.39 5.03
CA SER A 150 9.16 -0.09 5.70
C SER A 150 9.61 -0.27 7.15
N SER A 151 10.53 0.57 7.61
CA SER A 151 10.92 0.53 9.01
C SER A 151 9.72 0.89 9.92
N PRO A 152 9.70 0.43 11.18
CA PRO A 152 8.62 0.79 12.10
C PRO A 152 8.44 2.30 12.27
N ALA A 153 9.54 3.07 12.20
CA ALA A 153 9.49 4.53 12.26
C ALA A 153 8.83 5.13 11.02
N THR A 154 9.21 4.65 9.83
CA THR A 154 8.59 5.05 8.55
C THR A 154 7.09 4.73 8.55
N GLN A 155 6.70 3.53 8.97
CA GLN A 155 5.29 3.16 9.02
C GLN A 155 4.50 4.02 10.02
N ALA A 156 5.08 4.31 11.20
CA ALA A 156 4.43 5.18 12.18
C ALA A 156 4.26 6.63 11.67
N LEU A 157 5.21 7.13 10.88
CA LEU A 157 5.09 8.44 10.23
C LEU A 157 4.01 8.44 9.14
N VAL A 158 3.96 7.39 8.32
CA VAL A 158 2.89 7.18 7.33
C VAL A 158 1.53 7.18 8.01
N ASP A 159 1.35 6.34 9.03
CA ASP A 159 0.09 6.24 9.78
C ASP A 159 -0.31 7.59 10.41
N HIS A 160 0.67 8.35 10.89
CA HIS A 160 0.46 9.67 11.46
C HIS A 160 -0.06 10.67 10.41
N LEU A 161 0.58 10.74 9.24
CA LEU A 161 0.15 11.61 8.15
C LEU A 161 -1.26 11.26 7.65
N LEU A 162 -1.54 9.96 7.48
CA LEU A 162 -2.87 9.49 7.07
C LEU A 162 -3.94 9.85 8.12
N GLU A 163 -3.63 9.74 9.41
CA GLU A 163 -4.57 10.10 10.48
C GLU A 163 -4.77 11.62 10.57
N LEU A 164 -3.73 12.43 10.35
CA LEU A 164 -3.88 13.88 10.28
C LEU A 164 -4.84 14.29 9.13
N ALA A 165 -4.72 13.64 7.97
CA ALA A 165 -5.60 13.85 6.82
C ALA A 165 -7.04 13.45 7.12
N ALA A 166 -7.21 12.29 7.74
CA ALA A 166 -8.52 11.77 8.10
C ALA A 166 -9.22 12.59 9.19
N CYS A 167 -8.46 13.36 9.98
CA CYS A 167 -8.98 14.35 10.92
C CYS A 167 -9.17 15.74 10.31
N GLY A 168 -8.87 15.95 9.02
CA GLY A 168 -9.03 17.22 8.34
C GLY A 168 -8.00 18.28 8.73
N LEU A 169 -6.89 17.90 9.36
CA LEU A 169 -5.86 18.84 9.79
C LEU A 169 -4.91 19.22 8.65
N ILE A 170 -4.79 18.35 7.65
CA ILE A 170 -3.96 18.55 6.47
C ILE A 170 -4.71 17.96 5.28
N PRO A 171 -4.84 18.67 4.15
CA PRO A 171 -5.47 18.12 2.95
C PRO A 171 -4.61 17.02 2.35
N SER A 172 -5.24 16.05 1.68
CA SER A 172 -4.59 14.93 1.00
C SER A 172 -3.44 15.36 0.07
N SER A 173 -3.65 16.42 -0.72
CA SER A 173 -2.60 16.97 -1.60
C SER A 173 -1.32 17.36 -0.86
N GLU A 174 -1.44 17.97 0.33
CA GLU A 174 -0.29 18.34 1.15
C GLU A 174 0.34 17.10 1.80
N VAL A 175 -0.44 16.06 2.15
CA VAL A 175 0.12 14.77 2.61
C VAL A 175 1.04 14.18 1.57
N GLU A 176 0.61 14.16 0.31
CA GLU A 176 1.41 13.64 -0.80
C GLU A 176 2.68 14.46 -1.03
N ASP A 177 2.57 15.80 -0.98
CA ASP A 177 3.70 16.70 -1.17
C ASP A 177 4.74 16.55 -0.05
N VAL A 178 4.29 16.55 1.21
CA VAL A 178 5.14 16.37 2.39
C VAL A 178 5.74 14.96 2.42
N GLY A 179 4.94 13.94 2.11
CA GLY A 179 5.42 12.57 1.99
C GLY A 179 6.52 12.46 0.95
N LYS A 180 6.31 13.01 -0.25
CA LYS A 180 7.32 13.04 -1.32
C LYS A 180 8.58 13.79 -0.89
N GLN A 181 8.43 14.95 -0.25
CA GLN A 181 9.55 15.76 0.25
C GLN A 181 10.40 14.97 1.25
N TRP A 182 9.77 14.26 2.17
CA TRP A 182 10.45 13.41 3.15
C TRP A 182 10.91 12.07 2.58
N GLY A 183 10.66 11.79 1.29
CA GLY A 183 10.99 10.56 0.59
C GLY A 183 10.16 9.33 1.02
N LEU A 184 8.92 9.55 1.43
CA LEU A 184 7.91 8.50 1.60
C LEU A 184 7.35 8.10 0.23
N PRO A 185 6.84 6.86 0.08
CA PRO A 185 6.11 6.48 -1.12
C PRO A 185 4.83 7.32 -1.27
N VAL A 186 4.41 7.51 -2.51
CA VAL A 186 3.11 8.13 -2.83
C VAL A 186 2.00 7.29 -2.20
N PHE A 187 1.07 7.91 -1.49
CA PHE A 187 0.04 7.21 -0.73
C PHE A 187 -1.09 6.75 -1.67
N ALA A 188 -1.65 7.69 -2.43
CA ALA A 188 -2.56 7.38 -3.52
C ALA A 188 -1.83 6.63 -4.62
N SER A 189 -2.37 5.48 -5.01
CA SER A 189 -1.73 4.62 -5.99
C SER A 189 -2.74 4.10 -7.00
N THR A 190 -2.30 4.05 -8.24
CA THR A 190 -3.04 3.43 -9.33
C THR A 190 -2.22 2.23 -9.80
N PRO A 191 -2.80 1.03 -9.87
CA PRO A 191 -2.07 -0.14 -10.32
C PRO A 191 -1.67 0.04 -11.78
N ALA A 192 -0.59 -0.62 -12.19
CA ALA A 192 -0.09 -0.51 -13.55
C ALA A 192 -1.17 -0.95 -14.57
N PRO A 193 -1.48 -0.16 -15.62
CA PRO A 193 -2.56 -0.46 -16.56
C PRO A 193 -2.50 -1.87 -17.17
N ARG A 194 -1.28 -2.35 -17.45
CA ARG A 194 -1.00 -3.67 -18.03
C ARG A 194 -1.43 -4.85 -17.16
N ASP A 195 -1.48 -4.68 -15.84
CA ASP A 195 -1.90 -5.76 -14.93
C ASP A 195 -3.41 -5.94 -14.91
N HIS A 196 -4.12 -4.95 -15.43
CA HIS A 196 -5.58 -4.79 -15.40
C HIS A 196 -6.11 -4.46 -16.80
N GLU A 197 -5.67 -5.19 -17.81
CA GLU A 197 -6.06 -4.94 -19.21
C GLU A 197 -7.45 -5.52 -19.52
N PRO A 198 -8.49 -4.68 -19.76
CA PRO A 198 -9.85 -5.17 -19.96
C PRO A 198 -10.00 -6.03 -21.21
N LEU A 199 -9.16 -5.82 -22.23
CA LEU A 199 -9.18 -6.61 -23.47
C LEU A 199 -8.78 -8.08 -23.28
N ASN A 200 -8.14 -8.41 -22.16
CA ASN A 200 -7.76 -9.79 -21.84
C ASN A 200 -8.90 -10.57 -21.16
N LEU A 201 -10.02 -9.93 -20.85
CA LEU A 201 -11.18 -10.56 -20.20
C LEU A 201 -12.19 -11.02 -21.26
N PRO A 202 -12.61 -12.31 -21.24
CA PRO A 202 -13.57 -12.83 -22.21
C PRO A 202 -14.99 -12.27 -22.02
N GLY A 203 -15.30 -11.81 -20.80
CA GLY A 203 -16.58 -11.21 -20.44
C GLY A 203 -16.38 -9.97 -19.58
N TRP A 204 -17.23 -8.98 -19.78
CA TRP A 204 -17.23 -7.69 -19.10
C TRP A 204 -18.45 -7.54 -18.20
N THR A 205 -18.30 -6.90 -17.04
CA THR A 205 -19.45 -6.53 -16.21
C THR A 205 -20.36 -5.55 -16.96
N LEU A 206 -21.59 -5.36 -16.47
CA LEU A 206 -22.51 -4.39 -17.05
C LEU A 206 -21.92 -2.97 -17.07
N CYS A 207 -21.26 -2.55 -15.99
CA CYS A 207 -20.58 -1.25 -15.91
C CYS A 207 -19.45 -1.10 -16.93
N MET A 208 -18.62 -2.14 -17.11
CA MET A 208 -17.58 -2.16 -18.13
C MET A 208 -18.16 -2.03 -19.55
N ALA A 209 -19.23 -2.78 -19.84
CA ALA A 209 -19.90 -2.74 -21.13
C ALA A 209 -20.53 -1.37 -21.42
N VAL A 210 -21.25 -0.79 -20.45
CA VAL A 210 -21.82 0.57 -20.56
C VAL A 210 -20.72 1.60 -20.74
N SER A 211 -19.60 1.46 -20.02
CA SER A 211 -18.47 2.37 -20.16
C SER A 211 -17.85 2.36 -21.55
N TRP A 212 -17.69 1.17 -22.15
CA TRP A 212 -17.26 1.07 -23.53
C TRP A 212 -18.24 1.74 -24.50
N ILE A 213 -19.55 1.55 -24.31
CA ILE A 213 -20.58 2.13 -25.20
C ILE A 213 -20.59 3.66 -25.11
N ALA A 214 -20.49 4.20 -23.90
CA ALA A 214 -20.56 5.64 -23.65
C ALA A 214 -19.29 6.39 -24.09
N TRP A 215 -18.10 5.84 -23.83
CA TRP A 215 -16.82 6.56 -24.01
C TRP A 215 -15.93 6.03 -25.15
N ARG A 216 -16.06 4.76 -25.57
CA ARG A 216 -15.11 4.09 -26.49
C ARG A 216 -13.65 4.17 -26.08
N ASP A 217 -13.42 4.19 -24.77
CA ASP A 217 -12.11 4.32 -24.18
C ASP A 217 -11.84 3.13 -23.27
N ILE A 218 -10.77 2.39 -23.54
CA ILE A 218 -10.40 1.22 -22.75
C ILE A 218 -9.94 1.60 -21.35
N ASP A 219 -9.40 2.80 -21.18
CA ASP A 219 -8.98 3.30 -19.87
C ASP A 219 -10.21 3.53 -18.99
N ARG A 220 -11.33 4.00 -19.55
CA ARG A 220 -12.62 4.11 -18.85
C ARG A 220 -13.20 2.76 -18.46
N VAL A 221 -13.08 1.77 -19.33
CA VAL A 221 -13.47 0.39 -19.00
C VAL A 221 -12.61 -0.15 -17.84
N ARG A 222 -11.32 0.20 -17.81
CA ARG A 222 -10.40 -0.19 -16.73
C ARG A 222 -10.75 0.47 -15.40
N GLU A 223 -11.06 1.76 -15.39
CA GLU A 223 -11.44 2.52 -14.19
C GLU A 223 -12.69 1.98 -13.46
N VAL A 224 -13.60 1.34 -14.20
CA VAL A 224 -14.81 0.70 -13.65
C VAL A 224 -14.63 -0.80 -13.35
N MET A 225 -13.46 -1.36 -13.61
CA MET A 225 -13.19 -2.78 -13.36
C MET A 225 -12.87 -3.02 -11.88
N ASP A 226 -13.62 -3.89 -11.21
CA ASP A 226 -13.51 -4.11 -9.76
C ASP A 226 -12.11 -4.52 -9.30
N THR A 227 -11.38 -5.31 -10.10
CA THR A 227 -10.00 -5.70 -9.76
C THR A 227 -9.03 -4.53 -9.83
N PHE A 228 -9.23 -3.57 -10.74
CA PHE A 228 -8.44 -2.34 -10.82
C PHE A 228 -8.78 -1.40 -9.67
N ARG A 229 -10.08 -1.24 -9.38
CA ARG A 229 -10.58 -0.40 -8.29
C ARG A 229 -10.12 -0.88 -6.92
N SER A 230 -10.20 -2.18 -6.66
CA SER A 230 -9.73 -2.77 -5.39
C SER A 230 -8.20 -2.74 -5.21
N ALA A 231 -7.44 -2.67 -6.31
CA ALA A 231 -5.99 -2.49 -6.28
C ALA A 231 -5.56 -1.00 -6.30
N SER A 232 -6.50 -0.08 -6.48
CA SER A 232 -6.25 1.36 -6.42
C SER A 232 -6.45 1.87 -5.00
N LEU A 233 -5.74 2.94 -4.66
CA LEU A 233 -5.92 3.71 -3.44
C LEU A 233 -6.14 5.17 -3.82
N SER A 234 -7.24 5.74 -3.35
CA SER A 234 -7.60 7.14 -3.61
C SER A 234 -8.05 7.81 -2.33
N TRP A 235 -7.79 9.11 -2.25
CA TRP A 235 -8.32 9.95 -1.18
C TRP A 235 -9.83 10.13 -1.38
N VAL A 236 -10.59 9.84 -0.33
CA VAL A 236 -12.05 9.97 -0.29
C VAL A 236 -12.42 10.84 0.89
N ALA A 237 -13.30 11.82 0.65
CA ALA A 237 -13.83 12.66 1.73
C ALA A 237 -14.56 11.79 2.76
N CYS A 238 -14.29 12.04 4.03
CA CYS A 238 -14.89 11.31 5.15
C CYS A 238 -15.30 12.27 6.27
N THR A 239 -16.30 11.85 7.04
CA THR A 239 -16.73 12.52 8.27
C THR A 239 -16.51 11.54 9.43
N ARG A 240 -15.76 11.97 10.44
CA ARG A 240 -15.47 11.17 11.64
C ARG A 240 -15.98 11.87 12.88
N VAL A 241 -16.46 11.09 13.84
CA VAL A 241 -16.80 11.59 15.17
C VAL A 241 -15.70 11.16 16.15
N LEU A 242 -14.93 12.13 16.63
CA LEU A 242 -13.84 11.90 17.57
C LEU A 242 -14.31 12.11 19.01
N ALA A 243 -13.99 11.16 19.88
CA ALA A 243 -14.20 11.29 21.31
C ALA A 243 -13.14 12.22 21.91
N CYS A 244 -13.51 13.45 22.27
CA CYS A 244 -12.62 14.40 22.96
C CYS A 244 -12.88 14.41 24.47
N ASN A 245 -11.93 14.95 25.25
CA ASN A 245 -12.09 15.19 26.70
C ASN A 245 -12.49 13.93 27.51
N GLY A 246 -11.83 12.79 27.25
CA GLY A 246 -12.15 11.52 27.90
C GLY A 246 -13.49 10.91 27.46
N GLY A 247 -13.96 11.25 26.25
CA GLY A 247 -15.19 10.74 25.66
C GLY A 247 -16.46 11.49 26.05
N ARG A 248 -16.33 12.67 26.69
CA ARG A 248 -17.47 13.47 27.13
C ARG A 248 -18.10 14.27 25.99
N GLU A 249 -17.33 14.61 24.96
CA GLU A 249 -17.77 15.47 23.88
C GLU A 249 -17.37 14.87 22.53
N PRO A 250 -18.36 14.42 21.72
CA PRO A 250 -18.09 14.03 20.34
C PRO A 250 -17.82 15.28 19.51
N VAL A 251 -16.69 15.29 18.81
CA VAL A 251 -16.32 16.34 17.85
C VAL A 251 -16.38 15.73 16.46
N GLU A 252 -17.27 16.26 15.62
CA GLU A 252 -17.35 15.90 14.22
C GLU A 252 -16.23 16.61 13.45
N VAL A 253 -15.45 15.85 12.70
CA VAL A 253 -14.37 16.35 11.85
C VAL A 253 -14.57 15.83 10.42
N ASN A 254 -14.33 16.70 9.46
CA ASN A 254 -14.36 16.36 8.04
C ASN A 254 -12.92 16.31 7.54
N GLY A 255 -12.54 15.18 6.95
CA GLY A 255 -11.19 14.95 6.45
C GLY A 255 -11.20 14.06 5.23
N GLU A 256 -10.06 13.46 4.92
CA GLU A 256 -9.89 12.57 3.78
C GLU A 256 -9.22 11.27 4.23
N THR A 257 -9.78 10.13 3.83
CA THR A 257 -9.19 8.81 4.08
C THR A 257 -8.70 8.20 2.79
N LEU A 258 -7.60 7.47 2.88
CA LEU A 258 -7.10 6.67 1.78
C LEU A 258 -7.88 5.35 1.75
N GLU A 259 -8.71 5.17 0.73
CA GLU A 259 -9.55 3.99 0.58
C GLU A 259 -9.43 3.43 -0.83
N SER A 260 -9.62 2.11 -0.95
CA SER A 260 -9.85 1.51 -2.27
C SER A 260 -11.25 1.88 -2.76
N PRO A 261 -11.39 2.43 -3.97
CA PRO A 261 -12.70 2.71 -4.54
C PRO A 261 -13.61 1.47 -4.48
N LYS A 262 -14.82 1.64 -3.94
CA LYS A 262 -15.83 0.58 -3.90
C LYS A 262 -16.18 0.11 -5.31
N PRO A 263 -16.63 -1.15 -5.49
CA PRO A 263 -17.24 -1.60 -6.74
C PRO A 263 -18.27 -0.60 -7.24
N ILE A 264 -18.34 -0.42 -8.55
CA ILE A 264 -19.28 0.51 -9.17
C ILE A 264 -20.42 -0.28 -9.81
N ASN A 265 -21.66 0.11 -9.49
CA ASN A 265 -22.85 -0.35 -10.20
C ASN A 265 -23.31 0.68 -11.22
N LEU A 266 -24.23 0.28 -12.11
CA LEU A 266 -24.71 1.13 -13.17
C LEU A 266 -25.38 2.41 -12.66
N SER A 267 -26.10 2.34 -11.54
CA SER A 267 -26.71 3.53 -10.92
C SER A 267 -25.66 4.54 -10.45
N THR A 268 -24.56 4.06 -9.85
CA THR A 268 -23.44 4.90 -9.40
C THR A 268 -22.67 5.43 -10.61
N LEU A 269 -22.49 4.63 -11.66
CA LEU A 269 -21.87 5.08 -12.90
C LEU A 269 -22.64 6.26 -13.52
N GLU A 270 -23.98 6.15 -13.60
CA GLU A 270 -24.84 7.25 -14.05
C GLU A 270 -24.72 8.49 -13.15
N LEU A 271 -24.56 8.33 -11.83
CA LEU A 271 -24.36 9.45 -10.90
C LEU A 271 -23.00 10.13 -11.09
N THR A 272 -21.92 9.34 -11.16
CA THR A 272 -20.54 9.86 -11.32
C THR A 272 -20.34 10.63 -12.63
N GLU A 273 -21.13 10.32 -13.66
CA GLU A 273 -21.16 11.05 -14.92
C GLU A 273 -21.49 12.55 -14.72
N HIS A 274 -22.32 12.87 -13.73
CA HIS A 274 -22.75 14.24 -13.45
C HIS A 274 -21.74 15.06 -12.63
N GLU A 275 -20.79 14.40 -11.94
CA GLU A 275 -19.84 15.05 -11.02
C GLU A 275 -18.63 15.70 -11.71
N GLY A 276 -18.40 15.41 -13.00
CA GLY A 276 -17.58 16.26 -13.88
C GLY A 276 -16.13 15.84 -14.16
N LYS A 277 -15.53 16.53 -15.15
CA LYS A 277 -14.24 16.31 -15.85
C LYS A 277 -14.06 14.95 -16.54
N HIS A 278 -15.14 14.38 -17.07
CA HIS A 278 -15.02 13.26 -18.00
C HIS A 278 -14.52 13.71 -19.37
N PRO A 279 -13.76 12.87 -20.09
CA PRO A 279 -13.38 13.11 -21.48
C PRO A 279 -14.63 13.16 -22.36
N PRO A 280 -14.50 13.60 -23.62
CA PRO A 280 -15.62 13.63 -24.56
C PRO A 280 -16.32 12.27 -24.61
N LYS A 281 -17.57 12.22 -24.18
CA LYS A 281 -18.43 11.02 -24.26
C LYS A 281 -19.22 11.05 -25.56
N LEU A 282 -19.46 9.89 -26.15
CA LEU A 282 -20.33 9.77 -27.33
C LEU A 282 -21.80 9.85 -26.94
N MET A 283 -22.14 9.36 -25.75
CA MET A 283 -23.49 9.39 -25.21
C MET A 283 -23.46 9.29 -23.69
N SER A 284 -24.61 9.51 -23.05
CA SER A 284 -24.71 9.34 -21.60
C SER A 284 -24.61 7.88 -21.16
N ALA A 285 -24.20 7.62 -19.91
CA ALA A 285 -24.18 6.28 -19.34
C ALA A 285 -25.59 5.66 -19.37
N LYS A 286 -26.63 6.47 -19.12
CA LYS A 286 -28.02 6.07 -19.25
C LYS A 286 -28.38 5.63 -20.68
N SER A 287 -28.03 6.44 -21.69
CA SER A 287 -28.28 6.09 -23.09
C SER A 287 -27.49 4.85 -23.52
N ALA A 288 -26.25 4.70 -23.04
CA ALA A 288 -25.43 3.54 -23.27
C ALA A 288 -26.03 2.27 -22.63
N ARG A 289 -26.57 2.37 -21.41
CA ARG A 289 -27.32 1.29 -20.75
C ARG A 289 -28.55 0.88 -21.55
N GLU A 290 -29.32 1.83 -22.07
CA GLU A 290 -30.48 1.55 -22.93
C GLU A 290 -30.07 0.86 -24.24
N GLN A 291 -28.96 1.26 -24.85
CA GLN A 291 -28.40 0.57 -26.02
C GLN A 291 -27.91 -0.83 -25.70
N LEU A 292 -27.26 -1.03 -24.55
CA LEU A 292 -26.85 -2.34 -24.06
C LEU A 292 -28.05 -3.27 -23.89
N TRP A 293 -29.09 -2.82 -23.18
CA TRP A 293 -30.32 -3.60 -22.97
C TRP A 293 -31.00 -3.96 -24.29
N ARG A 294 -31.07 -3.02 -25.23
CA ARG A 294 -31.62 -3.27 -26.58
C ARG A 294 -30.81 -4.32 -27.33
N GLY A 295 -29.48 -4.22 -27.33
CA GLY A 295 -28.60 -5.17 -27.99
C GLY A 295 -28.72 -6.59 -27.43
N LEU A 296 -28.87 -6.72 -26.11
CA LEU A 296 -29.11 -7.99 -25.43
C LEU A 296 -30.50 -8.58 -25.77
N ALA A 297 -31.55 -7.76 -25.77
CA ALA A 297 -32.91 -8.19 -26.12
C ALA A 297 -33.07 -8.61 -27.59
N GLU A 298 -32.33 -7.97 -28.50
CA GLU A 298 -32.30 -8.32 -29.93
C GLU A 298 -31.46 -9.56 -30.23
N GLY A 299 -30.66 -10.06 -29.27
CA GLY A 299 -29.72 -11.15 -29.47
C GLY A 299 -28.51 -10.76 -30.34
N LYS A 300 -28.18 -9.47 -30.39
CA LYS A 300 -26.93 -8.95 -30.99
C LYS A 300 -25.75 -9.11 -30.04
N LEU A 301 -26.04 -9.18 -28.74
CA LEU A 301 -25.08 -9.39 -27.69
C LEU A 301 -25.41 -10.66 -26.92
N ASP A 302 -24.34 -11.34 -26.51
CA ASP A 302 -24.43 -12.50 -25.65
C ASP A 302 -24.02 -12.12 -24.23
N ALA A 303 -24.74 -12.65 -23.25
CA ALA A 303 -24.42 -12.48 -21.84
C ALA A 303 -24.73 -13.75 -21.05
N SER A 304 -23.89 -14.01 -20.06
CA SER A 304 -24.07 -15.09 -19.09
C SER A 304 -24.20 -14.52 -17.69
N GLY A 305 -24.84 -15.26 -16.79
CA GLY A 305 -24.89 -14.93 -15.37
C GLY A 305 -25.11 -16.17 -14.52
N VAL A 306 -24.92 -16.02 -13.22
CA VAL A 306 -25.23 -17.05 -12.22
C VAL A 306 -26.72 -16.98 -11.92
N ASN A 307 -27.47 -18.03 -12.25
CA ASN A 307 -28.90 -18.08 -12.03
C ASN A 307 -29.27 -18.33 -10.54
N SER A 308 -30.56 -18.35 -10.22
CA SER A 308 -31.05 -18.58 -8.85
C SER A 308 -30.67 -19.94 -8.24
N GLN A 309 -30.19 -20.90 -9.03
CA GLN A 309 -29.68 -22.19 -8.58
C GLN A 309 -28.15 -22.17 -8.35
N GLY A 310 -27.48 -21.03 -8.57
CA GLY A 310 -26.04 -20.91 -8.47
C GLY A 310 -25.28 -21.43 -9.70
N ALA A 311 -25.97 -21.78 -10.79
CA ALA A 311 -25.35 -22.27 -12.01
C ALA A 311 -25.12 -21.13 -13.02
N VAL A 312 -23.96 -21.13 -13.68
CA VAL A 312 -23.69 -20.21 -14.79
C VAL A 312 -24.51 -20.64 -16.00
N SER A 313 -25.33 -19.72 -16.52
CA SER A 313 -26.14 -19.95 -17.72
C SER A 313 -26.15 -18.74 -18.64
N TRP A 314 -26.27 -18.98 -19.94
CA TRP A 314 -26.55 -17.94 -20.93
C TRP A 314 -27.94 -17.35 -20.70
N ILE A 315 -28.05 -16.03 -20.71
CA ILE A 315 -29.32 -15.32 -20.54
C ILE A 315 -29.97 -15.17 -21.92
N GLY A 316 -31.10 -15.83 -22.14
CA GLY A 316 -31.76 -15.83 -23.44
C GLY A 316 -32.22 -14.44 -23.86
N LYS A 317 -32.10 -14.11 -25.16
CA LYS A 317 -32.51 -12.80 -25.72
C LYS A 317 -33.94 -12.37 -25.34
N HIS A 318 -34.86 -13.33 -25.25
CA HIS A 318 -36.26 -13.06 -24.90
C HIS A 318 -36.45 -12.72 -23.41
N GLU A 319 -35.54 -13.15 -22.54
CA GLU A 319 -35.62 -12.92 -21.10
C GLU A 319 -35.34 -11.46 -20.75
N TRP A 320 -34.43 -10.80 -21.46
CA TRP A 320 -34.05 -9.40 -21.23
C TRP A 320 -35.24 -8.42 -21.25
N SER A 321 -36.30 -8.74 -22.00
CA SER A 321 -37.54 -7.95 -22.02
C SER A 321 -38.34 -7.98 -20.71
N ARG A 322 -38.03 -8.94 -19.83
CA ARG A 322 -38.66 -9.19 -18.53
C ARG A 322 -37.68 -9.04 -17.37
N LEU A 323 -36.46 -8.57 -17.63
CA LEU A 323 -35.42 -8.38 -16.63
C LEU A 323 -35.28 -6.90 -16.30
N GLU A 324 -35.25 -6.61 -15.00
CA GLU A 324 -35.03 -5.27 -14.46
C GLU A 324 -33.72 -5.23 -13.69
N LEU A 325 -32.97 -4.15 -13.84
CA LEU A 325 -31.73 -3.93 -13.11
C LEU A 325 -32.01 -3.63 -11.64
N ALA A 326 -31.23 -4.23 -10.75
CA ALA A 326 -31.20 -3.96 -9.33
C ALA A 326 -29.74 -3.97 -8.83
N ALA A 327 -29.52 -3.49 -7.61
CA ALA A 327 -28.21 -3.52 -6.97
C ALA A 327 -28.33 -3.98 -5.52
N ASP A 328 -27.35 -4.75 -5.05
CA ASP A 328 -27.35 -5.24 -3.67
C ASP A 328 -26.81 -4.16 -2.70
N ARG A 329 -26.72 -4.48 -1.41
CA ARG A 329 -26.20 -3.56 -0.39
C ARG A 329 -24.70 -3.29 -0.55
N GLN A 330 -24.01 -4.14 -1.30
CA GLN A 330 -22.58 -4.08 -1.59
C GLN A 330 -22.32 -3.41 -2.95
N LEU A 331 -23.37 -2.89 -3.60
CA LEU A 331 -23.33 -2.22 -4.89
C LEU A 331 -22.94 -3.14 -6.06
N HIS A 332 -23.23 -4.44 -6.00
CA HIS A 332 -23.12 -5.31 -7.17
C HIS A 332 -24.41 -5.27 -8.00
N ASP A 333 -24.26 -5.08 -9.32
CA ASP A 333 -25.38 -5.16 -10.26
C ASP A 333 -25.91 -6.60 -10.36
N TYR A 334 -27.22 -6.74 -10.28
CA TYR A 334 -27.93 -7.98 -10.60
C TYR A 334 -29.23 -7.67 -11.36
N VAL A 335 -29.87 -8.69 -11.90
CA VAL A 335 -31.18 -8.52 -12.55
C VAL A 335 -32.24 -9.36 -11.87
N VAL A 336 -33.45 -8.82 -11.78
CA VAL A 336 -34.64 -9.49 -11.26
C VAL A 336 -35.66 -9.68 -12.37
N SER A 337 -36.53 -10.68 -12.23
CA SER A 337 -37.67 -10.84 -13.12
C SER A 337 -38.74 -9.80 -12.79
N SER A 338 -39.34 -9.15 -13.79
CA SER A 338 -40.50 -8.27 -13.58
C SER A 338 -41.67 -8.97 -12.90
N ASN A 339 -41.76 -10.30 -13.02
CA ASN A 339 -42.78 -11.12 -12.36
C ASN A 339 -42.43 -11.48 -10.91
N ASP A 340 -41.15 -11.45 -10.53
CA ASP A 340 -40.66 -11.74 -9.18
C ASP A 340 -39.44 -10.86 -8.87
N ARG A 341 -39.72 -9.70 -8.27
CA ARG A 341 -38.70 -8.74 -7.84
C ARG A 341 -38.03 -9.11 -6.51
N SER A 342 -38.52 -10.15 -5.83
CA SER A 342 -38.05 -10.51 -4.48
C SER A 342 -36.72 -11.27 -4.51
N ARG A 343 -36.36 -11.86 -5.65
CA ARG A 343 -35.17 -12.69 -5.80
C ARG A 343 -34.38 -12.31 -7.06
N PRO A 344 -33.03 -12.32 -7.00
CA PRO A 344 -32.22 -12.21 -8.20
C PRO A 344 -32.56 -13.32 -9.19
N ALA A 345 -32.82 -12.95 -10.45
CA ALA A 345 -32.92 -13.89 -11.55
C ALA A 345 -31.51 -14.32 -12.00
N TYR A 346 -30.61 -13.35 -12.14
CA TYR A 346 -29.19 -13.57 -12.43
C TYR A 346 -28.30 -12.59 -11.65
N THR A 347 -27.19 -13.11 -11.11
CA THR A 347 -26.08 -12.35 -10.52
C THR A 347 -24.81 -12.55 -11.35
N GLU A 348 -23.74 -11.79 -11.07
CA GLU A 348 -22.43 -11.93 -11.74
C GLU A 348 -22.53 -11.89 -13.28
N ILE A 349 -23.29 -10.91 -13.79
CA ILE A 349 -23.59 -10.82 -15.22
C ILE A 349 -22.33 -10.42 -15.99
N ALA A 350 -21.97 -11.24 -16.98
CA ALA A 350 -20.86 -11.02 -17.87
C ALA A 350 -21.35 -10.93 -19.33
N VAL A 351 -21.12 -9.78 -19.97
CA VAL A 351 -21.38 -9.53 -21.39
C VAL A 351 -20.18 -9.97 -22.20
N CYS A 352 -20.39 -10.76 -23.25
CA CYS A 352 -19.32 -11.26 -24.12
C CYS A 352 -18.58 -10.09 -24.79
N GLN A 353 -17.29 -9.93 -24.46
CA GLN A 353 -16.46 -8.82 -24.93
C GLN A 353 -16.37 -8.78 -26.46
N ALA A 354 -16.16 -9.93 -27.11
CA ALA A 354 -16.05 -10.02 -28.56
C ALA A 354 -17.31 -9.52 -29.27
N SER A 355 -18.49 -9.92 -28.78
CA SER A 355 -19.78 -9.46 -29.33
C SER A 355 -19.98 -7.96 -29.15
N LEU A 356 -19.56 -7.41 -28.01
CA LEU A 356 -19.63 -5.98 -27.72
C LEU A 356 -18.68 -5.17 -28.61
N LEU A 357 -17.45 -5.63 -28.80
CA LEU A 357 -16.50 -4.99 -29.71
C LEU A 357 -16.95 -5.08 -31.17
N GLN A 358 -17.53 -6.19 -31.59
CA GLN A 358 -18.04 -6.35 -32.97
C GLN A 358 -19.18 -5.37 -33.28
N ASN A 359 -20.17 -5.27 -32.39
CA ASN A 359 -21.36 -4.42 -32.60
C ASN A 359 -21.05 -2.92 -32.50
N TRP A 360 -19.94 -2.57 -31.87
CA TRP A 360 -19.49 -1.18 -31.76
C TRP A 360 -18.00 -1.03 -32.06
N SER A 361 -17.62 -1.59 -33.21
CA SER A 361 -16.27 -1.52 -33.78
C SER A 361 -16.03 -0.22 -34.55
N ASP A 362 -17.10 0.43 -35.00
CA ASP A 362 -17.04 1.67 -35.77
C ASP A 362 -16.86 2.88 -34.86
N LEU A 363 -15.66 3.44 -34.90
CA LEU A 363 -15.34 4.88 -34.99
C LEU A 363 -13.82 4.94 -35.08
N GLY A 364 -13.27 5.61 -36.10
CA GLY A 364 -11.84 5.64 -36.47
C GLY A 364 -10.84 6.23 -35.45
N LEU A 365 -11.06 6.05 -34.15
CA LEU A 365 -10.26 6.56 -33.04
C LEU A 365 -9.28 5.54 -32.44
N LEU A 366 -9.43 4.23 -32.69
CA LEU A 366 -8.39 3.25 -32.33
C LEU A 366 -7.06 3.43 -33.08
N LYS A 367 -7.01 4.32 -34.09
CA LYS A 367 -5.78 4.71 -34.81
C LYS A 367 -5.10 5.97 -34.27
N SER A 368 -5.75 6.74 -33.39
CA SER A 368 -5.18 7.95 -32.79
C SER A 368 -4.92 7.71 -31.31
N ALA A 369 -4.01 6.78 -31.02
CA ALA A 369 -3.46 6.67 -29.68
C ALA A 369 -2.91 8.03 -29.23
N CYS A 370 -3.49 8.58 -28.16
CA CYS A 370 -2.85 9.66 -27.41
C CYS A 370 -1.41 9.24 -27.07
N PRO A 371 -0.41 10.08 -27.37
CA PRO A 371 0.93 9.87 -26.82
C PRO A 371 0.86 10.23 -25.34
N LEU A 372 0.59 9.25 -24.48
CA LEU A 372 0.77 9.43 -23.04
C LEU A 372 2.28 9.52 -22.78
N PRO A 373 2.77 10.54 -22.07
CA PRO A 373 4.16 10.64 -21.66
C PRO A 373 4.35 9.73 -20.44
N TYR A 374 4.39 8.41 -20.65
CA TYR A 374 4.92 7.51 -19.63
C TYR A 374 6.42 7.37 -19.84
N PRO A 375 7.26 7.60 -18.82
CA PRO A 375 8.68 7.33 -18.93
C PRO A 375 8.87 5.83 -19.14
N ASP A 376 9.40 5.50 -20.31
CA ASP A 376 9.69 4.17 -20.81
C ASP A 376 10.76 3.50 -19.94
N ALA A 377 10.34 2.87 -18.86
CA ALA A 377 11.10 1.82 -18.21
C ALA A 377 10.42 0.50 -18.57
N ALA A 378 10.71 0.01 -19.77
CA ALA A 378 10.35 -1.32 -20.21
C ALA A 378 11.05 -2.38 -19.34
N LEU A 379 10.50 -2.63 -18.16
CA LEU A 379 10.88 -3.79 -17.35
C LEU A 379 10.43 -5.06 -18.09
N PRO A 380 11.31 -6.07 -18.20
CA PRO A 380 11.03 -7.28 -18.96
C PRO A 380 9.79 -8.00 -18.43
N ILE A 381 8.83 -8.25 -19.33
CA ILE A 381 7.62 -9.02 -19.08
C ILE A 381 8.04 -10.45 -18.69
N ARG A 382 7.96 -10.80 -17.39
CA ARG A 382 8.16 -12.18 -16.96
C ARG A 382 6.90 -13.00 -17.29
N PRO A 383 7.00 -14.08 -18.09
CA PRO A 383 5.83 -14.87 -18.49
C PRO A 383 5.14 -15.52 -17.27
N ARG A 384 3.83 -15.28 -17.11
CA ARG A 384 2.97 -15.86 -16.05
C ARG A 384 2.93 -17.40 -16.02
N ARG A 385 3.46 -18.08 -17.05
CA ARG A 385 3.59 -19.56 -17.11
C ARG A 385 4.67 -20.15 -16.18
N GLY A 386 5.48 -19.32 -15.51
CA GLY A 386 6.57 -19.81 -14.66
C GLY A 386 6.17 -20.31 -13.26
N LYS A 387 5.05 -19.87 -12.66
CA LYS A 387 4.81 -20.10 -11.22
C LYS A 387 4.67 -21.58 -10.84
N LEU A 388 3.93 -22.37 -11.63
CA LEU A 388 3.74 -23.80 -11.34
C LEU A 388 5.05 -24.58 -11.53
N GLN A 389 5.81 -24.27 -12.57
CA GLN A 389 7.11 -24.89 -12.84
C GLN A 389 8.16 -24.51 -11.79
N ALA A 390 8.23 -23.24 -11.40
CA ALA A 390 9.08 -22.77 -10.31
C ALA A 390 8.69 -23.41 -8.97
N THR A 391 7.39 -23.66 -8.73
CA THR A 391 6.93 -24.37 -7.54
C THR A 391 7.34 -25.85 -7.55
N ARG A 392 7.31 -26.51 -8.72
CA ARG A 392 7.84 -27.87 -8.87
C ARG A 392 9.34 -27.93 -8.62
N GLN A 393 10.10 -26.95 -9.13
CA GLN A 393 11.53 -26.82 -8.86
C GLN A 393 11.81 -26.60 -7.37
N ALA A 394 11.01 -25.76 -6.70
CA ALA A 394 11.10 -25.54 -5.26
C ALA A 394 10.88 -26.84 -4.47
N ILE A 395 9.85 -27.62 -4.81
CA ILE A 395 9.54 -28.90 -4.16
C ILE A 395 10.68 -29.90 -4.38
N ALA A 396 11.17 -30.05 -5.61
CA ALA A 396 12.29 -30.96 -5.91
C ALA A 396 13.59 -30.56 -5.21
N ALA A 397 13.87 -29.26 -5.06
CA ALA A 397 15.07 -28.76 -4.39
C ALA A 397 14.99 -28.86 -2.86
N LEU A 398 13.82 -28.63 -2.26
CA LEU A 398 13.62 -28.67 -0.81
C LEU A 398 13.43 -30.10 -0.28
N TYR A 399 12.85 -30.98 -1.10
CA TYR A 399 12.45 -32.33 -0.71
C TYR A 399 12.91 -33.37 -1.76
N PRO A 400 14.22 -33.57 -1.95
CA PRO A 400 14.75 -34.46 -2.98
C PRO A 400 14.31 -35.92 -2.81
N ASP A 401 14.10 -36.36 -1.56
CA ASP A 401 13.66 -37.72 -1.21
C ASP A 401 12.13 -37.83 -1.03
N GLY A 402 11.38 -36.82 -1.48
CA GLY A 402 9.94 -36.73 -1.30
C GLY A 402 9.51 -35.93 -0.05
N LEU A 403 8.21 -35.64 0.03
CA LEU A 403 7.64 -34.78 1.08
C LEU A 403 7.67 -35.47 2.46
N PRO A 404 8.27 -34.84 3.50
CA PRO A 404 8.27 -35.37 4.86
C PRO A 404 6.84 -35.53 5.41
N SER A 405 6.55 -36.67 6.04
CA SER A 405 5.22 -37.01 6.57
C SER A 405 4.80 -36.19 7.81
N GLY A 406 5.70 -35.42 8.41
CA GLY A 406 5.45 -34.62 9.62
C GLY A 406 5.20 -33.12 9.40
N LEU A 407 5.37 -32.60 8.18
CA LEU A 407 5.22 -31.16 7.93
C LEU A 407 3.76 -30.77 7.71
N THR A 408 3.30 -29.77 8.45
CA THR A 408 1.97 -29.18 8.25
C THR A 408 1.89 -28.48 6.88
N ALA A 409 0.66 -28.29 6.36
CA ALA A 409 0.45 -27.58 5.10
C ALA A 409 1.01 -26.13 5.13
N LYS A 410 0.94 -25.49 6.30
CA LYS A 410 1.46 -24.13 6.53
C LYS A 410 2.99 -24.10 6.46
N GLU A 411 3.68 -24.98 7.18
CA GLU A 411 5.14 -25.04 7.17
C GLU A 411 5.70 -25.33 5.78
N ARG A 412 5.03 -26.21 5.01
CA ARG A 412 5.39 -26.46 3.60
C ARG A 412 5.26 -25.20 2.75
N LEU A 413 4.14 -24.48 2.90
CA LEU A 413 3.90 -23.24 2.16
C LEU A 413 4.97 -22.18 2.50
N ASP A 414 5.31 -22.04 3.79
CA ASP A 414 6.30 -21.09 4.27
C ASP A 414 7.71 -21.42 3.76
N GLN A 415 8.09 -22.69 3.74
CA GLN A 415 9.38 -23.14 3.19
C GLN A 415 9.46 -22.90 1.68
N ILE A 416 8.40 -23.24 0.94
CA ILE A 416 8.32 -23.02 -0.52
C ILE A 416 8.34 -21.51 -0.85
N ASN A 417 7.59 -20.69 -0.12
CA ASN A 417 7.59 -19.22 -0.32
C ASN A 417 8.91 -18.56 0.07
N SER A 418 9.63 -19.12 1.05
CA SER A 418 10.98 -18.69 1.39
C SER A 418 12.00 -19.07 0.31
N TRP A 419 11.81 -20.22 -0.36
CA TRP A 419 12.58 -20.56 -1.55
C TRP A 419 12.28 -19.63 -2.73
N HIS A 420 11.01 -19.34 -3.02
CA HIS A 420 10.63 -18.40 -4.09
C HIS A 420 11.22 -17.00 -3.88
N ARG A 421 11.17 -16.47 -2.65
CA ARG A 421 11.80 -15.18 -2.30
C ARG A 421 13.31 -15.17 -2.60
N ARG A 422 14.04 -16.23 -2.21
CA ARG A 422 15.49 -16.35 -2.51
C ARG A 422 15.79 -16.40 -4.01
N GLN A 423 14.87 -16.90 -4.82
CA GLN A 423 15.01 -16.99 -6.28
C GLN A 423 14.42 -15.77 -7.02
N GLY A 424 14.00 -14.72 -6.29
CA GLY A 424 13.38 -13.54 -6.89
C GLY A 424 12.02 -13.81 -7.56
N ASN A 425 11.32 -14.86 -7.12
CA ASN A 425 9.98 -15.23 -7.56
C ASN A 425 8.93 -14.73 -6.56
N SER A 426 7.74 -14.37 -7.05
CA SER A 426 6.59 -14.03 -6.20
C SER A 426 6.13 -15.24 -5.38
N GLN A 427 5.60 -15.00 -4.18
CA GLN A 427 4.96 -16.03 -3.36
C GLN A 427 3.83 -16.75 -4.11
N VAL A 428 3.57 -18.00 -3.72
CA VAL A 428 2.56 -18.88 -4.27
C VAL A 428 1.52 -19.25 -3.20
N ALA A 429 0.28 -19.49 -3.64
CA ALA A 429 -0.81 -19.93 -2.78
C ALA A 429 -0.75 -21.46 -2.56
N LEU A 430 -1.34 -21.93 -1.46
CA LEU A 430 -1.41 -23.36 -1.13
C LEU A 430 -2.00 -24.22 -2.25
N THR A 431 -3.01 -23.71 -2.97
CA THR A 431 -3.62 -24.39 -4.12
C THR A 431 -2.64 -24.65 -5.25
N THR A 432 -1.67 -23.75 -5.47
CA THR A 432 -0.61 -23.93 -6.47
C THR A 432 0.38 -24.99 -6.05
N VAL A 433 0.72 -25.03 -4.75
CA VAL A 433 1.56 -26.08 -4.16
C VAL A 433 0.90 -27.45 -4.30
N LEU A 434 -0.38 -27.57 -3.93
CA LEU A 434 -1.13 -28.84 -4.07
C LEU A 434 -1.21 -29.32 -5.52
N ARG A 435 -1.45 -28.41 -6.48
CA ARG A 435 -1.41 -28.72 -7.92
C ARG A 435 -0.03 -29.15 -8.42
N ALA A 436 1.03 -28.61 -7.84
CA ALA A 436 2.40 -29.00 -8.18
C ALA A 436 2.70 -30.42 -7.71
N ILE A 437 2.27 -30.77 -6.48
CA ILE A 437 2.44 -32.09 -5.86
C ILE A 437 1.61 -33.16 -6.58
N SER A 438 0.36 -32.87 -6.95
CA SER A 438 -0.52 -33.85 -7.59
C SER A 438 -0.11 -34.25 -9.01
N ALA A 439 0.88 -33.57 -9.59
CA ALA A 439 1.31 -33.74 -10.97
C ALA A 439 2.75 -34.30 -11.08
N SER A 440 3.37 -34.64 -9.95
CA SER A 440 4.68 -35.26 -9.77
C SER A 440 4.48 -36.62 -9.12
#